data_AF-I0H6S0-F1
#
_entry.id   AF-I0H6S0-F1
#
_cell.length_a   1.000
_cell.length_b   1.000
_cell.length_c   1.000
_cell.angle_alpha   90.00
_cell.angle_beta   90.00
_cell.angle_gamma   90.00
#
_symmetry.space_group_name_H-M   'P 1'
#
loop_
_entity.id
_entity.type
_entity.pdbx_description
1 polymer ?
#
loop_
_entity_poly.entity_id
_entity_poly.type
_entity_poly.pdbx_seq_one_letter_code
_entity_poly.pdbx_strand_id
1 'polypeptide(L)'
;MGYEMPTVVSIEWDFGYSSLLVDRSPGVIGVDDRAPAELALSPDLIRRLDALLTRHERIYGHWVQQSMAGVEDDTAQERRDMADLQAETLALAYEVQHELGGSVVVLVDGHPLRS
;
A
#
# COMPACT_ATOMS: atom_id res chain seq x y z
N MET A 1 7.10 26.34 -20.95
CA MET A 1 6.09 25.33 -20.61
C MET A 1 6.55 24.67 -19.32
N GLY A 2 5.84 24.91 -18.21
CA GLY A 2 6.15 24.20 -16.97
C GLY A 2 5.79 22.74 -17.17
N TYR A 3 6.72 21.83 -16.91
CA TYR A 3 6.37 20.43 -16.76
C TYR A 3 5.53 20.32 -15.50
N GLU A 4 4.23 20.08 -15.64
CA GLU A 4 3.41 19.65 -14.52
C GLU A 4 3.97 18.29 -14.10
N MET A 5 4.51 18.21 -12.88
CA MET A 5 5.05 16.96 -12.37
C MET A 5 3.86 16.06 -12.00
N PRO A 6 3.91 14.77 -12.39
CA PRO A 6 2.80 13.87 -12.11
C PRO A 6 2.64 13.70 -10.59
N THR A 7 1.40 13.67 -10.12
CA THR A 7 1.09 13.19 -8.77
C THR A 7 1.40 11.70 -8.73
N VAL A 8 2.18 11.28 -7.73
CA VAL A 8 2.57 9.88 -7.56
C VAL A 8 2.09 9.41 -6.19
N VAL A 9 1.24 8.39 -6.17
CA VAL A 9 0.75 7.76 -4.95
C VAL A 9 1.26 6.33 -4.91
N SER A 10 1.95 5.95 -3.85
CA SER A 10 2.37 4.56 -3.62
C SER A 10 1.37 3.88 -2.70
N ILE A 11 1.00 2.64 -3.04
CA ILE A 11 0.37 1.73 -2.11
C ILE A 11 1.47 0.85 -1.54
N GLU A 12 1.82 1.11 -0.28
CA GLU A 12 2.94 0.47 0.38
C GLU A 12 2.66 0.36 1.88
N TRP A 13 3.30 -0.62 2.52
CA TRP A 13 3.25 -0.80 3.95
C TRP A 13 4.66 -0.76 4.52
N ASP A 14 4.84 0.00 5.61
CA ASP A 14 6.00 -0.09 6.49
C ASP A 14 5.52 0.01 7.94
N PHE A 15 6.35 -0.47 8.87
CA PHE A 15 6.04 -0.43 10.28
C PHE A 15 5.88 1.01 10.78
N GLY A 16 4.68 1.32 11.27
CA GLY A 16 4.34 2.63 11.82
C GLY A 16 3.71 3.60 10.84
N TYR A 17 3.46 3.19 9.59
CA TYR A 17 2.64 3.97 8.67
C TYR A 17 1.20 4.05 9.17
N SER A 18 0.61 5.24 9.07
CA SER A 18 -0.80 5.48 9.45
C SER A 18 -1.78 5.29 8.29
N SER A 19 -1.26 5.10 7.08
CA SER A 19 -1.99 4.87 5.84
C SER A 19 -1.18 3.96 4.91
N LEU A 20 -1.86 3.19 4.06
CA LEU A 20 -1.20 2.48 2.95
C LEU A 20 -0.89 3.39 1.77
N LEU A 21 -1.45 4.61 1.74
CA LEU A 21 -1.27 5.56 0.65
C LEU A 21 -0.19 6.57 1.04
N VAL A 22 0.89 6.60 0.27
CA VAL A 22 2.04 7.49 0.50
C VAL A 22 2.24 8.40 -0.70
N ASP A 23 2.43 9.69 -0.47
CA ASP A 23 2.81 10.63 -1.51
C ASP A 23 4.28 10.45 -1.89
N ARG A 24 4.52 10.11 -3.16
CA ARG A 24 5.85 9.96 -3.76
C ARG A 24 6.09 10.97 -4.88
N SER A 25 5.28 12.03 -4.94
CA SER A 25 5.38 13.06 -5.98
C SER A 25 6.74 13.74 -5.93
N PRO A 26 7.31 14.14 -7.09
CA PRO A 26 8.59 14.83 -7.11
C PRO A 26 8.60 16.08 -6.22
N GLY A 27 9.57 16.16 -5.31
CA GLY A 27 9.69 17.26 -4.34
C GLY A 27 9.19 16.94 -2.93
N VAL A 28 8.47 15.83 -2.74
CA VAL A 28 8.18 15.28 -1.41
C VAL A 28 9.46 14.61 -0.86
N ILE A 29 9.92 15.03 0.31
CA ILE A 29 11.09 14.47 0.99
C ILE A 29 10.60 13.59 2.14
N GLY A 30 10.96 12.31 2.13
CA GLY A 30 10.58 11.35 3.17
C GLY A 30 9.30 10.57 2.82
N VAL A 31 8.49 10.31 3.84
CA VAL A 31 7.18 9.64 3.74
C VAL A 31 6.15 10.67 4.15
N ASP A 32 5.21 10.97 3.26
CA ASP A 32 4.04 11.79 3.56
C ASP A 32 2.81 10.91 3.41
N ASP A 33 2.31 10.41 4.55
CA ASP A 33 1.13 9.58 4.62
C ASP A 33 -0.07 10.38 4.13
N ARG A 34 -0.75 9.90 3.09
CA ARG A 34 -2.00 10.49 2.62
C ARG A 34 -3.16 9.82 3.31
N ALA A 35 -3.94 10.61 4.04
CA ALA A 35 -5.21 10.14 4.54
C ALA A 35 -6.11 9.81 3.34
N PRO A 36 -6.68 8.59 3.24
CA PRO A 36 -7.52 8.21 2.10
C PRO A 36 -8.70 9.17 1.85
N ALA A 37 -9.21 9.81 2.91
CA ALA A 37 -10.26 10.83 2.86
C ALA A 37 -9.83 12.12 2.14
N GLU A 38 -8.54 12.45 2.08
CA GLU A 38 -8.02 13.62 1.38
C GLU A 38 -7.93 13.41 -0.14
N LEU A 39 -7.93 12.14 -0.57
CA LEU A 39 -7.76 11.74 -1.97
C LEU A 39 -9.09 11.55 -2.72
N ALA A 40 -10.21 11.99 -2.11
CA ALA A 40 -11.56 11.88 -2.66
C ALA A 40 -11.96 10.44 -3.08
N LEU A 41 -11.34 9.43 -2.45
CA LEU A 41 -11.68 8.03 -2.66
C LEU A 41 -13.07 7.71 -2.09
N SER A 42 -13.70 6.69 -2.65
CA SER A 42 -15.00 6.22 -2.19
C SER A 42 -14.90 5.68 -0.76
N PRO A 43 -15.92 5.89 0.09
CA PRO A 43 -15.90 5.40 1.47
C PRO A 43 -15.68 3.88 1.60
N ASP A 44 -16.12 3.11 0.61
CA ASP A 44 -15.90 1.66 0.61
C ASP A 44 -14.43 1.31 0.36
N LEU A 45 -13.79 1.98 -0.60
CA LEU A 45 -12.36 1.78 -0.89
C LEU A 45 -11.51 2.20 0.31
N ILE A 46 -11.81 3.34 0.93
CA ILE A 46 -11.15 3.79 2.18
C ILE A 46 -11.22 2.71 3.25
N ARG A 47 -12.43 2.19 3.54
CA ARG A 47 -12.64 1.14 4.54
C ARG A 47 -11.86 -0.13 4.23
N ARG A 48 -11.74 -0.49 2.95
CA ARG A 48 -10.99 -1.68 2.51
C ARG A 48 -9.48 -1.48 2.62
N LEU A 49 -8.97 -0.28 2.33
CA LEU A 49 -7.58 0.08 2.57
C LEU A 49 -7.22 0.03 4.07
N ASP A 50 -8.08 0.56 4.94
CA ASP A 50 -7.87 0.48 6.40
C ASP A 50 -7.87 -0.98 6.91
N ALA A 51 -8.77 -1.80 6.38
CA ALA A 51 -8.81 -3.22 6.70
C ALA A 51 -7.54 -3.96 6.20
N LEU A 52 -7.04 -3.60 5.02
CA LEU A 52 -5.80 -4.12 4.47
C LEU A 52 -4.59 -3.71 5.32
N LEU A 53 -4.53 -2.45 5.77
CA LEU A 53 -3.47 -1.96 6.68
C LEU A 53 -3.43 -2.80 7.95
N THR A 54 -4.58 -2.97 8.60
CA THR A 54 -4.72 -3.80 9.81
C THR A 54 -4.27 -5.25 9.56
N ARG A 55 -4.55 -5.77 8.36
CA ARG A 55 -4.16 -7.14 7.97
C ARG A 55 -2.65 -7.26 7.78
N HIS A 56 -2.00 -6.28 7.13
CA HIS A 56 -0.55 -6.19 7.02
C HIS A 56 0.10 -6.18 8.41
N GLU A 57 -0.32 -5.29 9.30
CA GLU A 57 0.21 -5.20 10.66
C GLU A 57 0.14 -6.52 11.42
N ARG A 58 -0.98 -7.25 11.28
CA ARG A 58 -1.17 -8.55 11.94
C ARG A 58 -0.26 -9.63 11.37
N ILE A 59 -0.17 -9.75 10.05
CA ILE A 59 0.62 -10.80 9.39
C ILE A 59 2.11 -10.54 9.60
N TYR A 60 2.58 -9.32 9.33
CA TYR A 60 3.97 -8.95 9.55
C TYR A 60 4.34 -8.96 11.03
N GLY A 61 3.46 -8.51 11.92
CA GLY A 61 3.68 -8.60 13.36
C GLY A 61 3.88 -10.04 13.84
N HIS A 62 3.09 -10.98 13.31
CA HIS A 62 3.28 -12.40 13.57
C HIS A 62 4.64 -12.91 13.05
N TRP A 63 4.98 -12.57 11.82
CA TRP A 63 6.25 -12.98 11.20
C TRP A 63 7.48 -12.42 11.94
N VAL A 64 7.43 -11.16 12.38
CA VAL A 64 8.48 -10.54 13.21
C VAL A 64 8.62 -11.28 14.54
N GLN A 65 7.50 -11.62 15.19
CA GLN A 65 7.51 -12.36 16.45
C GLN A 65 8.13 -13.76 16.29
N GLN A 66 7.80 -14.47 15.21
CA GLN A 66 8.39 -15.77 14.88
C GLN A 66 9.90 -15.67 14.60
N SER A 67 10.30 -14.68 13.80
CA SER A 67 11.71 -14.40 13.49
C SER A 67 12.52 -14.12 14.76
N MET A 68 11.97 -13.32 15.68
CA MET A 68 12.59 -13.06 16.99
C MET A 68 12.69 -14.31 17.89
N ALA A 69 11.80 -15.29 17.69
CA ALA A 69 11.81 -16.56 18.41
C ALA A 69 12.75 -17.60 17.78
N GLY A 70 13.43 -17.28 16.68
CA GLY A 70 14.35 -18.19 15.98
C GLY A 70 13.66 -19.24 15.11
N VAL A 71 12.41 -18.98 14.69
CA VAL A 71 11.74 -19.79 13.66
C VAL A 71 12.28 -19.33 12.31
N GLU A 72 12.97 -20.21 11.59
CA GLU A 72 13.62 -19.87 10.30
C GLU A 72 12.78 -20.24 9.06
N ASP A 73 11.81 -21.14 9.21
CA ASP A 73 11.00 -21.65 8.09
C ASP A 73 9.57 -21.10 8.11
N ASP A 74 9.18 -20.45 7.02
CA ASP A 74 7.79 -20.06 6.79
C ASP A 74 6.90 -21.30 6.59
N THR A 75 5.80 -21.35 7.34
CA THR A 75 4.78 -22.38 7.18
C THR A 75 4.08 -22.26 5.83
N ALA A 76 3.42 -23.34 5.38
CA ALA A 76 2.59 -23.29 4.18
C ALA A 76 1.41 -22.30 4.32
N GLN A 77 0.97 -22.01 5.55
CA GLN A 77 -0.09 -21.06 5.81
C GLN A 77 0.42 -19.61 5.68
N GLU A 78 1.57 -19.28 6.27
CA GLU A 78 2.18 -17.95 6.14
C GLU A 78 2.45 -17.57 4.69
N ARG A 79 2.98 -18.51 3.90
CA ARG A 79 3.18 -18.28 2.46
C ARG A 79 1.89 -17.99 1.71
N ARG A 80 0.78 -18.64 2.09
CA ARG A 80 -0.55 -18.35 1.51
C ARG A 80 -1.07 -17.00 1.97
N ASP A 81 -0.95 -16.70 3.26
CA ASP A 81 -1.41 -15.44 3.83
C ASP A 81 -0.69 -14.24 3.19
N MET A 82 0.62 -14.36 2.95
CA MET A 82 1.41 -13.36 2.22
C MET A 82 1.01 -13.23 0.76
N ALA A 83 0.77 -14.34 0.06
CA ALA A 83 0.31 -14.31 -1.33
C ALA A 83 -1.08 -13.66 -1.46
N ASP A 84 -2.00 -13.99 -0.56
CA ASP A 84 -3.33 -13.38 -0.50
C ASP A 84 -3.24 -11.88 -0.21
N LEU A 85 -2.35 -11.48 0.68
CA LEU A 85 -2.10 -10.08 1.04
C LEU A 85 -1.55 -9.28 -0.15
N GLN A 86 -0.61 -9.84 -0.90
CA GLN A 86 -0.06 -9.24 -2.12
C GLN A 86 -1.14 -9.11 -3.21
N ALA A 87 -1.95 -10.15 -3.42
CA ALA A 87 -3.04 -10.13 -4.40
C ALA A 87 -4.11 -9.08 -4.04
N GLU A 88 -4.48 -8.98 -2.77
CA GLU A 88 -5.42 -7.98 -2.27
C GLU A 88 -4.87 -6.56 -2.41
N THR A 89 -3.58 -6.35 -2.08
CA THR A 89 -2.90 -5.06 -2.25
C THR A 89 -2.92 -4.62 -3.71
N LEU A 90 -2.57 -5.52 -4.64
CA LEU A 90 -2.58 -5.22 -6.06
C LEU A 90 -3.99 -4.90 -6.57
N ALA A 91 -5.01 -5.65 -6.13
CA ALA A 91 -6.40 -5.40 -6.53
C ALA A 91 -6.87 -4.01 -6.08
N LEU A 92 -6.61 -3.64 -4.81
CA LEU A 92 -6.95 -2.31 -4.30
C LEU A 92 -6.16 -1.20 -5.01
N ALA A 93 -4.93 -1.45 -5.41
CA ALA A 93 -4.14 -0.49 -6.17
C ALA A 93 -4.75 -0.14 -7.52
N TYR A 94 -5.29 -1.13 -8.24
CA TYR A 94 -6.05 -0.88 -9.47
C TYR A 94 -7.34 -0.09 -9.22
N GLU A 95 -8.03 -0.34 -8.12
CA GLU A 95 -9.23 0.44 -7.74
C GLU A 95 -8.87 1.89 -7.39
N VAL A 96 -7.79 2.12 -6.64
CA VAL A 96 -7.26 3.46 -6.35
C VAL A 96 -6.87 4.19 -7.64
N GLN A 97 -6.17 3.52 -8.56
CA GLN A 97 -5.84 4.12 -9.86
C GLN A 97 -7.09 4.50 -10.65
N HIS A 98 -8.12 3.65 -10.63
CA HIS A 98 -9.37 3.92 -11.31
C HIS A 98 -10.08 5.16 -10.75
N GLU A 99 -10.15 5.30 -9.42
CA GLU A 99 -10.82 6.43 -8.76
C GLU A 99 -10.02 7.74 -8.86
N LEU A 100 -8.68 7.70 -8.76
CA LEU A 100 -7.83 8.88 -8.87
C LEU A 100 -7.67 9.38 -10.32
N GLY A 101 -7.94 8.51 -11.30
CA GLY A 101 -7.88 8.83 -12.71
C GLY A 101 -6.45 8.85 -13.29
N GLY A 102 -6.37 8.95 -14.62
CA GLY A 102 -5.11 8.76 -15.37
C GLY A 102 -4.06 9.86 -15.22
N SER A 103 -4.34 10.92 -14.46
CA SER A 103 -3.36 11.96 -14.11
C SER A 103 -2.51 11.60 -12.89
N VAL A 104 -2.86 10.55 -12.15
CA VAL A 104 -2.11 10.06 -10.99
C VAL A 104 -1.41 8.75 -11.34
N VAL A 105 -0.12 8.69 -11.04
CA VAL A 105 0.66 7.46 -11.15
C VAL A 105 0.53 6.70 -9.83
N VAL A 106 -0.05 5.51 -9.88
CA VAL A 106 -0.13 4.62 -8.71
C VAL A 106 1.01 3.60 -8.75
N LEU A 107 1.76 3.50 -7.65
CA LEU A 107 2.84 2.55 -7.46
C LEU A 107 2.42 1.42 -6.51
N VAL A 108 2.96 0.23 -6.71
CA VAL A 108 2.97 -0.90 -5.76
C VAL A 108 4.42 -1.37 -5.65
N ASP A 109 4.94 -1.46 -4.43
CA ASP A 109 6.35 -1.82 -4.16
C ASP A 109 7.36 -0.97 -4.97
N GLY A 110 7.05 0.32 -5.15
CA GLY A 110 7.88 1.25 -5.93
C GLY A 110 7.79 1.12 -7.45
N HIS A 111 6.94 0.23 -7.96
CA HIS A 111 6.73 0.03 -9.39
C HIS A 111 5.37 0.55 -9.85
N PRO A 112 5.28 1.28 -10.97
CA PRO A 112 4.00 1.75 -11.48
C PRO A 112 3.12 0.57 -11.89
N LEU A 113 1.82 0.65 -11.57
CA LEU A 113 0.84 -0.28 -12.09
C LEU A 113 0.88 -0.26 -13.61
N ARG A 114 0.89 -1.46 -14.21
CA ARG A 114 0.81 -1.59 -15.65
C ARG A 114 -0.63 -1.31 -16.08
N SER A 115 -0.78 -0.35 -16.99
CA SER A 115 -2.01 -0.06 -17.74
C SER A 115 -2.40 -1.20 -18.66
#